data_AF-A0A1Y5F348-F1
#
_entry.id   AF-A0A1Y5F348-F1
#
_cell.length_a   1.000
_cell.length_b   1.000
_cell.length_c   1.000
_cell.angle_alpha   90.00
_cell.angle_beta   90.00
_cell.angle_gamma   90.00
#
_symmetry.space_group_name_H-M   'P 1'
#
loop_
_entity.id
_entity.type
_entity.pdbx_description
1 polymer ?
#
loop_
_entity_poly.entity_id
_entity_poly.type
_entity_poly.pdbx_seq_one_letter_code
_entity_poly.pdbx_strand_id
1 'polypeptide(L)'
;MEIVENNGFAIDEFTYEGTQITMDEMDLADLAPDDEMKETINTVKEQLNRYFTGLDLQKHKFQIDIKGVEFSANWEKLSLDFYKPQIAEGEEPYDVLVYAWLEASDIKIHVDEITARDLNHKFLGDVGVNGLSIEQVDSSEKLRIGLPLKFGKDKDGKFNLLASKPVSNMNDVKFEADFDTPLRLPKIDILINGHKISLNLEEVEKLVREKEPMMLEKIQTSLQDFLENQAPLMITEKANAVLKEGLGEVSQMAPPGAPAGRNVKKFLWALNLEELNFAGDNLHIGLGAVVTDPTRARDVAFPAKLTALKYPNLEKTEVENYDITLALNQGLVNRIVQLSSLRGYFENMDIGDGETIKIVGQPILNMKGKGKGKPATLGLEIEYTVTGWQKIFVKNPIHINFDLNLEFPIDPRSGKIGMKATGVDMSTVFLDKKYIRAFSGKVRKSVRAQISDMQGSIKGMEIADEIPVPSDLGGILLDKKKIEINDAGYMMIYTNYLEL
;
A
#
# COMPACT_ATOMS: atom_id res chain seq x y z
N MET A 1 8.21 -12.65 -2.71
CA MET A 1 7.23 -13.75 -2.59
C MET A 1 6.52 -13.67 -1.25
N GLU A 2 7.27 -13.63 -0.14
CA GLU A 2 6.74 -13.51 1.23
C GLU A 2 5.68 -12.42 1.43
N ILE A 3 5.80 -11.23 0.81
CA ILE A 3 4.76 -10.19 0.95
C ILE A 3 3.41 -10.66 0.40
N VAL A 4 3.37 -11.34 -0.74
CA VAL A 4 2.12 -11.78 -1.38
C VAL A 4 1.52 -12.95 -0.61
N GLU A 5 2.35 -13.92 -0.22
CA GLU A 5 1.95 -15.09 0.56
C GLU A 5 1.51 -14.73 1.99
N ASN A 6 2.22 -13.81 2.65
CA ASN A 6 1.85 -13.31 3.99
C ASN A 6 0.52 -12.54 3.98
N ASN A 7 0.12 -12.01 2.82
CA ASN A 7 -1.20 -11.42 2.63
C ASN A 7 -2.25 -12.45 2.17
N GLY A 8 -1.93 -13.74 2.18
CA GLY A 8 -2.85 -14.85 1.92
C GLY A 8 -3.09 -15.15 0.44
N PHE A 9 -2.26 -14.65 -0.47
CA PHE A 9 -2.38 -14.89 -1.90
C PHE A 9 -1.35 -15.92 -2.37
N ALA A 10 -1.81 -16.98 -3.03
CA ALA A 10 -0.97 -17.83 -3.87
C ALA A 10 -1.06 -17.29 -5.30
N ILE A 11 0.07 -16.93 -5.89
CA ILE A 11 0.15 -16.40 -7.27
C ILE A 11 0.79 -17.41 -8.23
N ASP A 12 1.23 -18.54 -7.71
CA ASP A 12 1.96 -19.56 -8.47
C ASP A 12 1.02 -20.41 -9.31
N GLU A 13 -0.26 -20.51 -8.93
CA GLU A 13 -1.28 -21.28 -9.63
C GLU A 13 -2.60 -20.50 -9.71
N PHE A 14 -3.24 -20.53 -10.87
CA PHE A 14 -4.56 -19.95 -11.08
C PHE A 14 -5.40 -20.86 -11.97
N THR A 15 -6.62 -21.16 -11.51
CA THR A 15 -7.59 -21.95 -12.27
C THR A 15 -8.81 -21.09 -12.61
N TYR A 16 -9.28 -21.20 -13.85
CA TYR A 16 -10.45 -20.51 -14.36
C TYR A 16 -11.34 -21.50 -15.11
N GLU A 17 -12.62 -21.58 -14.71
CA GLU A 17 -13.56 -22.56 -15.25
C GLU A 17 -13.73 -22.48 -16.77
N GLY A 18 -13.52 -21.30 -17.35
CA GLY A 18 -13.59 -21.09 -18.79
C GLY A 18 -14.31 -19.81 -19.19
N THR A 19 -14.15 -19.41 -20.45
CA THR A 19 -14.82 -18.26 -21.05
C THR A 19 -15.48 -18.64 -22.37
N GLN A 20 -16.52 -17.89 -22.73
CA GLN A 20 -17.19 -18.00 -24.01
C GLN A 20 -17.09 -16.66 -24.71
N ILE A 21 -16.44 -16.64 -25.87
CA ILE A 21 -16.26 -15.45 -26.69
C ILE A 21 -17.16 -15.61 -27.91
N THR A 22 -18.09 -14.68 -28.11
CA THR A 22 -18.94 -14.66 -29.30
C THR A 22 -18.60 -13.44 -30.14
N MET A 23 -18.19 -13.67 -31.38
CA MET A 23 -17.84 -12.61 -32.31
C MET A 23 -19.11 -11.97 -32.90
N ASP A 24 -18.97 -10.73 -33.37
CA ASP A 24 -20.00 -10.10 -34.19
C ASP A 24 -20.14 -10.82 -35.53
N GLU A 25 -21.32 -10.66 -36.14
CA GLU A 25 -21.60 -11.25 -37.44
C GLU A 25 -20.74 -10.60 -38.53
N MET A 26 -20.06 -11.41 -39.34
CA MET A 26 -19.13 -10.94 -40.38
C MET A 26 -19.24 -11.76 -41.66
N ASP A 27 -18.80 -11.21 -42.79
CA ASP A 27 -18.74 -11.95 -44.05
C ASP A 27 -17.54 -12.90 -44.07
N LEU A 28 -17.68 -14.08 -44.70
CA LEU A 28 -16.60 -15.07 -44.80
C LEU A 28 -15.29 -14.49 -45.38
N ALA A 29 -15.41 -13.54 -46.31
CA ALA A 29 -14.27 -12.88 -46.93
C ALA A 29 -13.49 -11.99 -45.94
N ASP A 30 -14.15 -11.45 -44.92
CA ASP A 30 -13.49 -10.59 -43.93
C ASP A 30 -12.55 -11.38 -43.00
N LEU A 31 -12.63 -12.72 -43.01
CA LEU A 31 -11.72 -13.60 -42.29
C LEU A 31 -10.37 -13.79 -43.00
N ALA A 32 -10.26 -13.44 -44.29
CA ALA A 32 -9.02 -13.63 -45.02
C ALA A 32 -7.97 -12.57 -44.66
N PRO A 33 -6.71 -12.97 -44.44
CA PRO A 33 -5.63 -12.09 -44.01
C PRO A 33 -5.16 -11.11 -45.10
N ASP A 34 -5.45 -11.40 -46.38
CA ASP A 34 -5.03 -10.60 -47.53
C ASP A 34 -6.06 -10.66 -48.68
N ASP A 35 -5.89 -9.77 -49.66
CA ASP A 35 -6.83 -9.60 -50.78
C ASP A 35 -6.83 -10.79 -51.77
N GLU A 36 -5.72 -11.52 -51.89
CA GLU A 36 -5.61 -12.70 -52.76
C GLU A 36 -6.42 -13.87 -52.19
N MET A 37 -6.32 -14.08 -50.88
CA MET A 37 -7.10 -15.08 -50.17
C MET A 37 -8.58 -14.71 -50.13
N LYS A 38 -8.93 -13.42 -50.04
CA LYS A 38 -10.30 -12.93 -50.21
C LYS A 38 -10.88 -13.28 -51.57
N GLU A 39 -10.14 -13.04 -52.65
CA GLU A 39 -10.57 -13.37 -54.01
C GLU A 39 -10.77 -14.88 -54.19
N THR A 40 -9.88 -15.68 -53.60
CA THR A 40 -9.97 -17.14 -53.62
C THR A 40 -11.22 -17.63 -52.86
N ILE A 41 -11.46 -17.11 -51.65
CA ILE A 41 -12.65 -17.44 -50.84
C ILE A 41 -13.93 -17.07 -51.59
N ASN A 42 -13.97 -15.88 -52.20
CA ASN A 42 -15.13 -15.45 -52.99
C ASN A 42 -15.37 -16.37 -54.20
N THR A 43 -14.31 -16.77 -54.90
CA THR A 43 -14.41 -17.70 -56.03
C THR A 43 -14.94 -19.07 -55.59
N VAL A 44 -14.40 -19.63 -54.49
CA VAL A 44 -14.87 -20.90 -53.93
C VAL A 44 -16.33 -20.80 -53.50
N LYS A 45 -16.71 -19.70 -52.85
CA LYS A 45 -18.07 -19.40 -52.42
C LYS A 45 -19.04 -19.32 -53.60
N GLU A 46 -18.68 -18.63 -54.68
CA GLU A 46 -19.49 -18.55 -55.90
C GLU A 46 -19.69 -19.93 -56.54
N GLN A 47 -18.63 -20.75 -56.59
CA GLN A 47 -18.74 -22.12 -57.09
C GLN A 47 -19.66 -22.96 -56.21
N LEU A 48 -19.50 -22.92 -54.88
CA LEU A 48 -20.36 -23.67 -53.96
C LEU A 48 -21.83 -23.24 -54.09
N ASN A 49 -22.11 -21.94 -54.10
CA ASN A 49 -23.48 -21.42 -54.26
C ASN A 49 -24.11 -21.76 -55.61
N ARG A 50 -23.30 -21.92 -56.67
CA ARG A 50 -23.77 -22.33 -57.99
C ARG A 50 -24.23 -23.79 -58.02
N TYR A 51 -23.57 -24.67 -57.27
CA TYR A 51 -23.85 -26.10 -57.27
C TYR A 51 -24.76 -26.57 -56.14
N PHE A 52 -24.83 -25.83 -55.04
CA PHE A 52 -25.59 -26.19 -53.85
C PHE A 52 -26.66 -25.13 -53.54
N THR A 53 -27.90 -25.39 -53.97
CA THR A 53 -29.05 -24.57 -53.58
C THR A 53 -29.37 -24.78 -52.10
N GLY A 54 -29.29 -23.70 -51.30
CA GLY A 54 -29.68 -23.70 -49.88
C GLY A 54 -28.52 -23.61 -48.88
N LEU A 55 -27.26 -23.59 -49.34
CA LEU A 55 -26.12 -23.21 -48.50
C LEU A 55 -26.00 -21.68 -48.52
N ASP A 56 -26.57 -21.02 -47.51
CA ASP A 56 -26.17 -19.65 -47.22
C ASP A 56 -24.85 -19.71 -46.44
N LEU A 57 -23.81 -19.07 -46.99
CA LEU A 57 -22.46 -18.94 -46.43
C LEU A 57 -22.04 -17.46 -46.46
N GLN A 58 -23.02 -16.55 -46.45
CA GLN A 58 -22.70 -15.13 -46.48
C GLN A 58 -22.16 -14.67 -45.14
N LYS A 59 -22.92 -14.92 -44.07
CA LYS A 59 -22.69 -14.30 -42.78
C LYS A 59 -22.39 -15.32 -41.70
N HIS A 60 -21.22 -15.20 -41.11
CA HIS A 60 -20.73 -16.09 -40.07
C HIS A 60 -20.84 -15.41 -38.72
N LYS A 61 -21.17 -16.19 -37.69
CA LYS A 61 -21.12 -15.72 -36.30
C LYS A 61 -20.41 -16.76 -35.45
N PHE A 62 -19.11 -16.57 -35.26
CA PHE A 62 -18.29 -17.53 -34.54
C PHE A 62 -18.43 -17.39 -33.03
N GLN A 63 -18.40 -18.53 -32.36
CA GLN A 63 -18.30 -18.63 -30.92
C GLN A 63 -17.13 -19.55 -30.58
N ILE A 64 -16.26 -19.11 -29.67
CA ILE A 64 -15.16 -19.87 -29.11
C ILE A 64 -15.47 -20.12 -27.64
N ASP A 65 -15.55 -21.39 -27.28
CA ASP A 65 -15.68 -21.88 -25.91
C ASP A 65 -14.32 -22.38 -25.44
N ILE A 66 -13.80 -21.80 -24.35
CA ILE A 66 -12.56 -22.19 -23.68
C ILE A 66 -12.94 -22.72 -22.30
N LYS A 67 -12.53 -23.92 -21.93
CA LYS A 67 -12.85 -24.53 -20.63
C LYS A 67 -11.62 -24.99 -19.89
N GLY A 68 -11.68 -24.92 -18.56
CA GLY A 68 -10.67 -25.47 -17.67
C GLY A 68 -9.28 -24.93 -17.95
N VAL A 69 -9.10 -23.61 -17.74
CA VAL A 69 -7.81 -22.96 -17.91
C VAL A 69 -7.05 -23.06 -16.59
N GLU A 70 -5.89 -23.67 -16.61
CA GLU A 70 -4.95 -23.73 -15.50
C GLU A 70 -3.67 -23.02 -15.90
N PHE A 71 -3.22 -22.08 -15.08
CA PHE A 71 -1.96 -21.39 -15.22
C PHE A 71 -1.09 -21.74 -14.03
N SER A 72 0.19 -22.05 -14.27
CA SER A 72 1.20 -22.12 -13.22
C SER A 72 2.50 -21.44 -13.63
N ALA A 73 3.21 -20.88 -12.66
CA ALA A 73 4.53 -20.29 -12.85
C ALA A 73 5.31 -20.27 -11.53
N ASN A 74 6.64 -20.36 -11.63
CA ASN A 74 7.55 -20.21 -10.50
C ASN A 74 8.10 -18.78 -10.43
N TRP A 75 7.56 -17.96 -9.52
CA TRP A 75 7.89 -16.53 -9.41
C TRP A 75 9.19 -16.25 -8.64
N GLU A 76 10.33 -16.35 -9.30
CA GLU A 76 11.62 -16.20 -8.61
C GLU A 76 11.89 -14.80 -8.02
N LYS A 77 11.39 -13.73 -8.65
CA LYS A 77 11.62 -12.37 -8.18
C LYS A 77 10.40 -11.49 -8.33
N LEU A 78 10.06 -10.79 -7.23
CA LEU A 78 9.15 -9.65 -7.20
C LEU A 78 9.86 -8.54 -6.44
N SER A 79 10.23 -7.44 -7.12
CA SER A 79 10.85 -6.28 -6.45
C SER A 79 10.23 -4.97 -6.90
N LEU A 80 10.27 -3.98 -6.00
CA LEU A 80 9.89 -2.59 -6.27
C LEU A 80 11.14 -1.74 -6.09
N ASP A 81 11.64 -1.18 -7.19
CA ASP A 81 12.82 -0.33 -7.17
C ASP A 81 12.39 1.14 -7.33
N PHE A 82 12.77 1.99 -6.38
CA PHE A 82 12.36 3.39 -6.34
C PHE A 82 13.49 4.30 -6.82
N TYR A 83 13.18 5.17 -7.78
CA TYR A 83 14.13 6.09 -8.40
C TYR A 83 13.65 7.54 -8.30
N LYS A 84 14.64 8.43 -8.15
CA LYS A 84 14.44 9.88 -8.30
C LYS A 84 13.91 10.20 -9.69
N PRO A 85 13.07 11.22 -9.83
CA PRO A 85 12.49 11.57 -11.12
C PRO A 85 13.55 12.04 -12.10
N GLN A 86 13.53 11.46 -13.30
CA GLN A 86 14.30 11.89 -14.46
C GLN A 86 13.31 12.39 -15.50
N ILE A 87 12.92 13.66 -15.38
CA ILE A 87 11.90 14.28 -16.23
C ILE A 87 12.56 14.70 -17.55
N ALA A 88 12.17 14.05 -18.64
CA ALA A 88 12.56 14.48 -19.99
C ALA A 88 11.73 15.69 -20.45
N GLU A 89 12.25 16.44 -21.41
CA GLU A 89 11.57 17.63 -21.95
C GLU A 89 10.21 17.22 -22.57
N GLY A 90 9.12 17.82 -22.07
CA GLY A 90 7.75 17.55 -22.53
C GLY A 90 6.99 16.47 -21.76
N GLU A 91 7.60 15.78 -20.80
CA GLU A 91 6.88 14.86 -19.91
C GLU A 91 6.19 15.60 -18.76
N GLU A 92 5.04 15.07 -18.31
CA GLU A 92 4.41 15.55 -17.08
C GLU A 92 5.32 15.25 -15.87
N PRO A 93 5.45 16.20 -14.92
CA PRO A 93 6.27 15.98 -13.75
C PRO A 93 5.68 14.87 -12.90
N TYR A 94 6.57 14.08 -12.30
CA TYR A 94 6.25 13.05 -11.32
C TYR A 94 7.26 13.13 -10.18
N ASP A 95 6.86 12.66 -9.00
CA ASP A 95 7.66 12.78 -7.79
C ASP A 95 8.58 11.57 -7.58
N VAL A 96 8.14 10.39 -8.01
CA VAL A 96 8.86 9.11 -7.86
C VAL A 96 8.61 8.20 -9.07
N LEU A 97 9.67 7.56 -9.57
CA LEU A 97 9.56 6.47 -10.53
C LEU A 97 9.75 5.14 -9.79
N VAL A 98 8.78 4.23 -9.92
CA VAL A 98 8.85 2.88 -9.35
C VAL A 98 8.96 1.89 -10.49
N TYR A 99 9.96 1.01 -10.47
CA TYR A 99 9.99 -0.16 -11.33
C TYR A 99 9.52 -1.37 -10.56
N ALA A 100 8.38 -1.93 -10.97
CA ALA A 100 7.95 -3.24 -10.49
C ALA A 100 8.57 -4.32 -11.40
N TRP A 101 9.52 -5.09 -10.86
CA TRP A 101 10.16 -6.18 -11.56
C TRP A 101 9.55 -7.52 -11.16
N LEU A 102 9.20 -8.30 -12.17
CA LEU A 102 8.69 -9.65 -12.09
C LEU A 102 9.64 -10.57 -12.85
N GLU A 103 10.08 -11.66 -12.23
CA GLU A 103 10.84 -12.73 -12.87
C GLU A 103 10.15 -14.07 -12.60
N ALA A 104 9.92 -14.85 -13.65
CA ALA A 104 9.27 -16.16 -13.57
C ALA A 104 9.93 -17.22 -14.46
N SER A 105 9.94 -18.46 -13.98
CA SER A 105 10.31 -19.67 -14.71
C SER A 105 9.16 -20.68 -14.68
N ASP A 106 9.36 -21.81 -15.38
CA ASP A 106 8.46 -22.97 -15.34
C ASP A 106 7.00 -22.60 -15.65
N ILE A 107 6.79 -21.66 -16.59
CA ILE A 107 5.46 -21.18 -16.95
C ILE A 107 4.71 -22.27 -17.72
N LYS A 108 3.52 -22.64 -17.24
CA LYS A 108 2.65 -23.63 -17.88
C LYS A 108 1.23 -23.12 -17.97
N ILE A 109 0.60 -23.35 -19.12
CA ILE A 109 -0.81 -23.06 -19.37
C ILE A 109 -1.45 -24.35 -19.88
N HIS A 110 -2.42 -24.86 -19.15
CA HIS A 110 -3.25 -25.98 -19.58
C HIS A 110 -4.67 -25.50 -19.87
N VAL A 111 -5.27 -26.03 -20.92
CA VAL A 111 -6.68 -25.77 -21.28
C VAL A 111 -7.33 -27.09 -21.64
N ASP A 112 -8.34 -27.50 -20.86
CA ASP A 112 -9.05 -28.77 -21.05
C ASP A 112 -9.66 -28.89 -22.46
N GLU A 113 -10.33 -27.83 -22.93
CA GLU A 113 -11.08 -27.85 -24.19
C GLU A 113 -11.15 -26.44 -24.79
N ILE A 114 -10.76 -26.31 -26.06
CA ILE A 114 -11.05 -25.12 -26.89
C ILE A 114 -11.89 -25.57 -28.07
N THR A 115 -13.13 -25.07 -28.16
CA THR A 115 -14.06 -25.39 -29.24
C THR A 115 -14.55 -24.12 -29.93
N ALA A 116 -14.37 -24.04 -31.23
CA ALA A 116 -14.96 -23.04 -32.10
C ALA A 116 -16.16 -23.61 -32.86
N ARG A 117 -17.22 -22.81 -32.98
CA ARG A 117 -18.44 -23.16 -33.72
C ARG A 117 -18.99 -21.94 -34.45
N ASP A 118 -19.71 -22.17 -35.54
CA ASP A 118 -20.48 -21.12 -36.22
C ASP A 118 -21.96 -21.20 -35.80
N LEU A 119 -22.45 -20.13 -35.18
CA LEU A 119 -23.82 -20.03 -34.69
C LEU A 119 -24.85 -19.90 -35.81
N ASN A 120 -24.46 -19.34 -36.96
CA ASN A 120 -25.32 -19.21 -38.13
C ASN A 120 -25.34 -20.51 -38.95
N HIS A 121 -24.22 -21.24 -38.97
CA HIS A 121 -24.03 -22.42 -39.82
C HIS A 121 -23.73 -23.69 -39.03
N LYS A 122 -24.70 -24.16 -38.24
CA LYS A 122 -24.58 -25.38 -37.42
C LYS A 122 -24.13 -26.64 -38.18
N PHE A 123 -24.36 -26.70 -39.49
CA PHE A 123 -23.97 -27.83 -40.32
C PHE A 123 -22.45 -27.96 -40.52
N LEU A 124 -21.67 -26.89 -40.28
CA LEU A 124 -20.20 -26.93 -40.31
C LEU A 124 -19.63 -27.73 -39.14
N GLY A 125 -20.42 -27.91 -38.07
CA GLY A 125 -20.01 -28.60 -36.86
C GLY A 125 -19.05 -27.78 -35.99
N ASP A 126 -18.51 -28.44 -34.98
CA ASP A 126 -17.58 -27.87 -34.02
C ASP A 126 -16.14 -28.25 -34.41
N VAL A 127 -15.20 -27.30 -34.33
CA VAL A 127 -13.77 -27.52 -34.54
C VAL A 127 -13.02 -27.15 -33.27
N GLY A 128 -12.04 -27.96 -32.84
CA GLY A 128 -11.34 -27.66 -31.59
C GLY A 128 -10.17 -28.58 -31.25
N VAL A 129 -9.52 -28.23 -30.14
CA VAL A 129 -8.43 -29.00 -29.53
C VAL A 129 -8.83 -29.36 -28.09
N ASN A 130 -8.39 -30.52 -27.62
CA ASN A 130 -8.51 -30.92 -26.22
C ASN A 130 -7.11 -30.92 -25.57
N GLY A 131 -7.06 -30.63 -24.27
CA GLY A 131 -5.84 -30.71 -23.48
C GLY A 131 -4.68 -29.88 -24.03
N LEU A 132 -4.95 -28.65 -24.49
CA LEU A 132 -3.88 -27.76 -24.96
C LEU A 132 -2.94 -27.47 -23.79
N SER A 133 -1.67 -27.87 -23.92
CA SER A 133 -0.60 -27.50 -22.98
C SER A 133 0.35 -26.55 -23.68
N ILE A 134 0.66 -25.42 -23.04
CA ILE A 134 1.72 -24.50 -23.44
C ILE A 134 2.72 -24.45 -22.29
N GLU A 135 3.94 -24.91 -22.52
CA GLU A 135 4.97 -25.00 -21.48
C GLU A 135 6.21 -24.22 -21.91
N GLN A 136 6.82 -23.53 -20.96
CA GLN A 136 8.13 -22.92 -21.15
C GLN A 136 9.17 -24.03 -21.29
N VAL A 137 9.98 -23.95 -22.34
CA VAL A 137 11.04 -24.94 -22.59
C VAL A 137 12.11 -24.81 -21.51
N ASP A 138 12.56 -25.93 -20.90
CA ASP A 138 13.56 -25.95 -19.82
C ASP A 138 14.87 -25.16 -20.12
N SER A 139 15.24 -25.06 -21.40
CA SER A 139 16.44 -24.33 -21.86
C SER A 139 16.21 -22.86 -22.20
N SER A 140 14.97 -22.38 -22.03
CA SER A 140 14.57 -20.99 -22.30
C SER A 140 15.15 -20.02 -21.27
N GLU A 141 15.27 -18.76 -21.66
CA GLU A 141 15.42 -17.69 -20.67
C GLU A 141 14.15 -17.58 -19.80
N LYS A 142 14.34 -17.05 -18.59
CA LYS A 142 13.26 -16.71 -17.66
C LYS A 142 12.50 -15.51 -18.17
N LEU A 143 11.19 -15.48 -17.92
CA LEU A 143 10.38 -14.30 -18.24
C LEU A 143 10.70 -13.20 -17.26
N ARG A 144 11.07 -12.02 -17.78
CA ARG A 144 11.31 -10.79 -17.04
C ARG A 144 10.37 -9.72 -17.53
N ILE A 145 9.61 -9.13 -16.62
CA ILE A 145 8.73 -8.00 -16.90
C ILE A 145 9.07 -6.89 -15.91
N GLY A 146 9.50 -5.74 -16.43
CA GLY A 146 9.69 -4.51 -15.68
C GLY A 146 8.59 -3.53 -16.03
N LEU A 147 7.77 -3.17 -15.05
CA LEU A 147 6.70 -2.20 -15.21
C LEU A 147 7.09 -0.85 -14.56
N PRO A 148 7.39 0.19 -15.36
CA PRO A 148 7.63 1.54 -14.85
C PRO A 148 6.33 2.24 -14.47
N LEU A 149 6.25 2.69 -13.22
CA LEU A 149 5.13 3.41 -12.63
C LEU A 149 5.60 4.81 -12.22
N LYS A 150 5.06 5.84 -12.85
CA LYS A 150 5.31 7.25 -12.48
C LYS A 150 4.27 7.66 -11.45
N PHE A 151 4.69 8.06 -10.26
CA PHE A 151 3.81 8.51 -9.19
C PHE A 151 4.11 9.96 -8.84
N GLY A 152 3.07 10.77 -8.70
CA GLY A 152 3.23 12.16 -8.31
C GLY A 152 1.91 12.87 -8.09
N LYS A 153 1.95 14.20 -8.00
CA LYS A 153 0.75 15.03 -7.96
C LYS A 153 0.38 15.57 -9.33
N ASP A 154 -0.91 15.52 -9.65
CA ASP A 154 -1.47 16.22 -10.79
C ASP A 154 -1.51 17.75 -10.57
N LYS A 155 -2.02 18.48 -11.57
CA LYS A 155 -2.14 19.95 -11.54
C LYS A 155 -3.07 20.46 -10.43
N ASP A 156 -3.98 19.62 -9.95
CA ASP A 156 -4.91 19.93 -8.85
C ASP A 156 -4.34 19.54 -7.47
N GLY A 157 -3.11 19.00 -7.44
CA GLY A 157 -2.42 18.58 -6.23
C GLY A 157 -2.85 17.21 -5.70
N LYS A 158 -3.60 16.42 -6.48
CA LYS A 158 -4.01 15.05 -6.12
C LYS A 158 -2.98 14.05 -6.60
N PHE A 159 -2.76 13.00 -5.81
CA PHE A 159 -1.87 11.92 -6.21
C PHE A 159 -2.44 11.14 -7.40
N ASN A 160 -1.58 10.91 -8.38
CA ASN A 160 -1.85 10.07 -9.53
C ASN A 160 -0.72 9.05 -9.72
N LEU A 161 -1.09 7.94 -10.35
CA LEU A 161 -0.16 6.92 -10.82
C LEU A 161 -0.36 6.75 -12.32
N LEU A 162 0.73 6.72 -13.07
CA LEU A 162 0.76 6.42 -14.49
C LEU A 162 1.68 5.24 -14.75
N ALA A 163 1.10 4.11 -15.15
CA ALA A 163 1.88 2.99 -15.64
C ALA A 163 2.31 3.27 -17.08
N SER A 164 3.62 3.17 -17.33
CA SER A 164 4.23 3.32 -18.65
C SER A 164 4.35 1.96 -19.33
N LYS A 165 4.73 1.96 -20.61
CA LYS A 165 4.96 0.73 -21.37
C LYS A 165 5.99 -0.15 -20.65
N PRO A 166 5.69 -1.43 -20.39
CA PRO A 166 6.63 -2.32 -19.73
C PRO A 166 7.82 -2.65 -20.62
N VAL A 167 8.90 -3.07 -19.98
CA VAL A 167 10.05 -3.71 -20.62
C VAL A 167 9.92 -5.21 -20.36
N SER A 168 9.90 -6.02 -21.40
CA SER A 168 9.89 -7.49 -21.24
C SER A 168 10.80 -8.18 -22.25
N ASN A 169 11.26 -9.37 -21.89
CA ASN A 169 11.99 -10.28 -22.79
C ASN A 169 11.09 -11.42 -23.31
N MET A 170 9.76 -11.21 -23.40
CA MET A 170 8.80 -12.25 -23.79
C MET A 170 9.17 -12.94 -25.11
N ASN A 171 9.75 -12.21 -26.06
CA ASN A 171 10.17 -12.74 -27.37
C ASN A 171 11.41 -13.65 -27.30
N ASP A 172 12.19 -13.56 -26.22
CA ASP A 172 13.34 -14.42 -25.98
C ASP A 172 12.94 -15.68 -25.19
N VAL A 173 11.74 -15.67 -24.59
CA VAL A 173 11.17 -16.83 -23.89
C VAL A 173 10.56 -17.80 -24.91
N LYS A 174 11.03 -19.05 -24.87
CA LYS A 174 10.58 -20.12 -25.76
C LYS A 174 9.51 -20.96 -25.07
N PHE A 175 8.41 -21.14 -25.77
CA PHE A 175 7.33 -22.04 -25.38
C PHE A 175 7.19 -23.15 -26.41
N GLU A 176 6.73 -24.30 -25.95
CA GLU A 176 6.23 -25.39 -26.78
C GLU A 176 4.74 -25.57 -26.52
N ALA A 177 3.99 -25.98 -27.55
CA ALA A 177 2.57 -26.29 -27.42
C ALA A 177 2.30 -27.72 -27.84
N ASP A 178 1.48 -28.43 -27.07
CA ASP A 178 0.94 -29.73 -27.48
C ASP A 178 -0.55 -29.81 -27.18
N PHE A 179 -1.23 -30.77 -27.79
CA PHE A 179 -2.65 -31.02 -27.61
C PHE A 179 -2.98 -32.48 -27.92
N ASP A 180 -4.06 -32.97 -27.32
CA ASP A 180 -4.49 -34.35 -27.47
C ASP A 180 -4.91 -34.67 -28.91
N THR A 181 -4.55 -35.87 -29.37
CA THR A 181 -5.05 -36.45 -30.62
C THR A 181 -6.17 -37.45 -30.37
N PRO A 182 -7.18 -37.55 -31.25
CA PRO A 182 -7.39 -36.74 -32.45
C PRO A 182 -8.01 -35.37 -32.16
N LEU A 183 -7.73 -34.40 -33.03
CA LEU A 183 -8.43 -33.10 -33.05
C LEU A 183 -9.96 -33.27 -33.15
N ARG A 184 -10.70 -32.32 -32.55
CA ARG A 184 -12.16 -32.26 -32.71
C ARG A 184 -12.46 -31.65 -34.08
N LEU A 185 -12.78 -32.51 -35.04
CA LEU A 185 -13.09 -32.12 -36.41
C LEU A 185 -14.46 -32.66 -36.85
N PRO A 186 -15.24 -31.90 -37.64
CA PRO A 186 -16.48 -32.39 -38.21
C PRO A 186 -16.21 -33.50 -39.24
N LYS A 187 -17.09 -34.51 -39.29
CA LYS A 187 -17.03 -35.53 -40.35
C LYS A 187 -17.63 -34.95 -41.63
N ILE A 188 -16.79 -34.77 -42.64
CA ILE A 188 -17.23 -34.29 -43.96
C ILE A 188 -17.24 -35.45 -44.94
N ASP A 189 -18.44 -35.76 -45.44
CA ASP A 189 -18.70 -36.78 -46.44
C ASP A 189 -19.37 -36.13 -47.66
N ILE A 190 -18.71 -36.20 -48.82
CA ILE A 190 -19.25 -35.70 -50.09
C ILE A 190 -19.72 -36.90 -50.91
N LEU A 191 -21.00 -36.89 -51.32
CA LEU A 191 -21.57 -37.93 -52.17
C LEU A 191 -21.72 -37.41 -53.60
N ILE A 192 -20.94 -37.95 -54.54
CA ILE A 192 -21.02 -37.59 -55.98
C ILE A 192 -21.37 -38.84 -56.77
N ASN A 193 -22.52 -38.84 -57.45
CA ASN A 193 -22.99 -39.96 -58.28
C ASN A 193 -22.96 -41.32 -57.57
N GLY A 194 -23.28 -41.35 -56.26
CA GLY A 194 -23.26 -42.57 -55.45
C GLY A 194 -21.90 -42.97 -54.87
N HIS A 195 -20.82 -42.25 -55.21
CA HIS A 195 -19.52 -42.43 -54.59
C HIS A 195 -19.36 -41.50 -53.39
N LYS A 196 -19.04 -42.09 -52.24
CA LYS A 196 -18.77 -41.37 -51.00
C LYS A 196 -17.27 -41.06 -50.91
N ILE A 197 -16.94 -39.78 -50.81
CA ILE A 197 -15.59 -39.28 -50.56
C ILE A 197 -15.60 -38.66 -49.15
N SER A 198 -14.76 -39.17 -48.26
CA SER A 198 -14.63 -38.67 -46.89
C SER A 198 -13.35 -37.84 -46.77
N LEU A 199 -13.40 -36.74 -46.03
CA LEU A 199 -12.23 -35.94 -45.71
C LEU A 199 -11.23 -36.77 -44.89
N ASN A 200 -9.94 -36.73 -45.26
CA ASN A 200 -8.88 -37.39 -44.49
C ASN A 200 -8.51 -36.53 -43.28
N LEU A 201 -9.07 -36.86 -42.11
CA LEU A 201 -8.85 -36.12 -40.87
C LEU A 201 -7.39 -36.18 -40.40
N GLU A 202 -6.66 -37.28 -40.68
CA GLU A 202 -5.24 -37.42 -40.30
C GLU A 202 -4.36 -36.39 -41.02
N GLU A 203 -4.65 -36.11 -42.29
CA GLU A 203 -3.89 -35.11 -43.05
C GLU A 203 -4.22 -33.68 -42.60
N VAL A 204 -5.47 -33.42 -42.19
CA VAL A 204 -5.87 -32.12 -41.62
C VAL A 204 -5.15 -31.90 -40.28
N GLU A 205 -5.10 -32.92 -39.43
CA GLU A 205 -4.41 -32.87 -38.14
C GLU A 205 -2.90 -32.64 -38.30
N LYS A 206 -2.28 -33.29 -39.28
CA LYS A 206 -0.88 -33.03 -39.65
C LYS A 206 -0.67 -31.58 -40.09
N LEU A 207 -1.54 -31.02 -40.93
CA LEU A 207 -1.45 -29.61 -41.36
C LEU A 207 -1.62 -28.63 -40.19
N VAL A 208 -2.48 -28.94 -39.21
CA VAL A 208 -2.64 -28.11 -38.01
C VAL A 208 -1.37 -28.15 -37.15
N ARG A 209 -0.76 -29.33 -36.96
CA ARG A 209 0.53 -29.47 -36.26
C ARG A 209 1.67 -28.73 -36.97
N GLU A 210 1.72 -28.78 -38.30
CA GLU A 210 2.70 -28.01 -39.08
C GLU A 210 2.56 -26.48 -38.91
N LYS A 211 1.40 -26.00 -38.43
CA LYS A 211 1.13 -24.58 -38.15
C LYS A 211 1.30 -24.19 -36.68
N GLU A 212 1.65 -25.14 -35.80
CA GLU A 212 1.91 -24.88 -34.37
C GLU A 212 2.87 -23.71 -34.11
N PRO A 213 4.04 -23.59 -34.79
CA PRO A 213 4.95 -22.47 -34.54
C PRO A 213 4.31 -21.11 -34.82
N MET A 214 3.44 -21.04 -35.84
CA MET A 214 2.72 -19.81 -36.20
C MET A 214 1.64 -19.48 -35.15
N MET A 215 0.97 -20.48 -34.57
CA MET A 215 -0.01 -20.26 -33.50
C MET A 215 0.67 -19.69 -32.24
N LEU A 216 1.80 -20.29 -31.84
CA LEU A 216 2.61 -19.83 -30.70
C LEU A 216 3.07 -18.39 -30.90
N GLU A 217 3.62 -18.06 -32.07
CA GLU A 217 4.03 -16.68 -32.41
C GLU A 217 2.87 -15.68 -32.27
N LYS A 218 1.66 -16.05 -32.74
CA LYS A 218 0.47 -15.21 -32.61
C LYS A 218 0.04 -15.04 -31.15
N ILE A 219 0.05 -16.11 -30.35
CA ILE A 219 -0.27 -16.04 -28.91
C ILE A 219 0.72 -15.12 -28.20
N GLN A 220 2.02 -15.30 -28.43
CA GLN A 220 3.07 -14.44 -27.87
C GLN A 220 2.89 -12.97 -28.29
N THR A 221 2.61 -12.72 -29.57
CA THR A 221 2.34 -11.36 -30.07
C THR A 221 1.12 -10.74 -29.40
N SER A 222 0.03 -11.49 -29.21
CA SER A 222 -1.18 -11.01 -28.54
C SER A 222 -0.94 -10.74 -27.04
N LEU A 223 -0.19 -11.60 -26.35
CA LEU A 223 0.22 -11.38 -24.96
C LEU A 223 1.11 -10.14 -24.84
N GLN A 224 2.04 -9.96 -25.77
CA GLN A 224 2.89 -8.78 -25.82
C GLN A 224 2.06 -7.52 -26.04
N ASP A 225 1.13 -7.52 -27.00
CA ASP A 225 0.24 -6.38 -27.24
C ASP A 225 -0.60 -6.04 -26.00
N PHE A 226 -1.15 -7.06 -25.32
CA PHE A 226 -1.87 -6.86 -24.07
C PHE A 226 -0.97 -6.21 -23.00
N LEU A 227 0.23 -6.76 -22.77
CA LEU A 227 1.17 -6.23 -21.78
C LEU A 227 1.62 -4.81 -22.12
N GLU A 228 1.86 -4.52 -23.40
CA GLU A 228 2.42 -3.24 -23.84
C GLU A 228 1.37 -2.12 -23.90
N ASN A 229 0.14 -2.44 -24.30
CA ASN A 229 -0.86 -1.43 -24.64
C ASN A 229 -2.07 -1.44 -23.71
N GLN A 230 -2.50 -2.60 -23.22
CA GLN A 230 -3.75 -2.72 -22.43
C GLN A 230 -3.49 -2.73 -20.92
N ALA A 231 -2.53 -3.53 -20.46
CA ALA A 231 -2.20 -3.65 -19.03
C ALA A 231 -1.82 -2.31 -18.38
N PRO A 232 -1.01 -1.42 -18.99
CA PRO A 232 -0.66 -0.14 -18.38
C PRO A 232 -1.88 0.78 -18.20
N LEU A 233 -2.81 0.76 -19.16
CA LEU A 233 -4.07 1.51 -19.06
C LEU A 233 -4.93 0.99 -17.91
N MET A 234 -5.10 -0.33 -17.81
CA MET A 234 -5.87 -0.96 -16.73
C MET A 234 -5.27 -0.71 -15.35
N ILE A 235 -3.95 -0.82 -15.22
CA ILE A 235 -3.23 -0.57 -13.96
C ILE A 235 -3.37 0.91 -13.57
N THR A 236 -3.17 1.82 -14.51
CA THR A 236 -3.35 3.27 -14.31
C THR A 236 -4.77 3.58 -13.85
N GLU A 237 -5.79 3.04 -14.51
CA GLU A 237 -7.19 3.29 -14.17
C GLU A 237 -7.53 2.76 -12.77
N LYS A 238 -7.18 1.50 -12.47
CA LYS A 238 -7.46 0.87 -11.18
C LYS A 238 -6.70 1.56 -10.03
N ALA A 239 -5.41 1.84 -10.21
CA ALA A 239 -4.62 2.53 -9.20
C ALA A 239 -5.18 3.93 -8.93
N ASN A 240 -5.50 4.70 -9.97
CA ASN A 240 -6.07 6.04 -9.80
C ASN A 240 -7.47 6.03 -9.18
N ALA A 241 -8.28 4.98 -9.40
CA ALA A 241 -9.55 4.82 -8.71
C ALA A 241 -9.33 4.72 -7.19
N VAL A 242 -8.39 3.87 -6.75
CA VAL A 242 -8.02 3.72 -5.33
C VAL A 242 -7.43 5.02 -4.76
N LEU A 243 -6.54 5.69 -5.50
CA LEU A 243 -5.95 6.97 -5.07
C LEU A 243 -7.02 8.08 -4.92
N LYS A 244 -8.04 8.09 -5.78
CA LYS A 244 -9.14 9.08 -5.74
C LYS A 244 -10.08 8.87 -4.55
N GLU A 245 -10.29 7.62 -4.11
CA GLU A 245 -11.02 7.32 -2.89
C GLU A 245 -10.27 7.79 -1.63
N GLY A 246 -8.98 8.12 -1.79
CA GLY A 246 -8.09 8.61 -0.77
C GLY A 246 -7.29 7.46 -0.17
N LEU A 247 -5.96 7.59 -0.17
CA LEU A 247 -5.08 6.78 0.67
C LEU A 247 -5.20 7.28 2.12
N GLY A 248 -6.39 7.05 2.69
CA GLY A 248 -6.85 7.62 3.93
C GLY A 248 -7.35 6.54 4.87
N GLU A 249 -6.61 6.20 5.92
CA GLU A 249 -7.16 5.35 6.98
C GLU A 249 -7.94 6.23 7.94
N VAL A 250 -9.28 6.13 7.96
CA VAL A 250 -10.10 6.73 9.02
C VAL A 250 -10.32 5.68 10.10
N SER A 251 -9.75 5.92 11.27
CA SER A 251 -9.81 4.98 12.38
C SER A 251 -10.30 5.65 13.66
N GLN A 252 -10.61 4.83 14.66
CA GLN A 252 -11.13 5.27 15.96
C GLN A 252 -10.16 4.92 17.07
N MET A 253 -9.71 5.93 17.81
CA MET A 253 -8.81 5.73 18.95
C MET A 253 -9.50 6.05 20.27
N ALA A 254 -9.22 5.27 21.31
CA ALA A 254 -9.62 5.64 22.66
C ALA A 254 -8.88 6.92 23.09
N PRO A 255 -9.57 7.90 23.67
CA PRO A 255 -8.93 9.12 24.14
C PRO A 255 -8.01 8.79 25.34
N PRO A 256 -6.72 9.18 25.31
CA PRO A 256 -5.81 8.97 26.43
C PRO A 256 -6.32 9.61 27.73
N GLY A 257 -6.02 8.97 28.87
CA GLY A 257 -6.48 9.41 30.20
C GLY A 257 -7.96 9.14 30.50
N ALA A 258 -8.70 8.49 29.58
CA ALA A 258 -10.08 8.15 29.86
C ALA A 258 -10.22 7.23 31.09
N PRO A 259 -11.26 7.41 31.91
CA PRO A 259 -11.48 6.60 33.10
C PRO A 259 -11.66 5.12 32.75
N ALA A 260 -10.90 4.25 33.42
CA ALA A 260 -10.96 2.81 33.24
C ALA A 260 -12.39 2.27 33.43
N GLY A 261 -12.79 1.33 32.57
CA GLY A 261 -14.10 0.67 32.64
C GLY A 261 -15.30 1.52 32.22
N ARG A 262 -15.11 2.75 31.71
CA ARG A 262 -16.20 3.57 31.16
C ARG A 262 -16.20 3.56 29.63
N ASN A 263 -17.38 3.38 29.05
CA ASN A 263 -17.55 3.56 27.60
C ASN A 263 -17.53 5.05 27.27
N VAL A 264 -16.47 5.51 26.61
CA VAL A 264 -16.30 6.90 26.15
C VAL A 264 -16.29 6.95 24.63
N LYS A 265 -16.83 8.01 24.04
CA LYS A 265 -16.78 8.21 22.58
C LYS A 265 -15.33 8.30 22.13
N LYS A 266 -14.91 7.47 21.19
CA LYS A 266 -13.55 7.47 20.62
C LYS A 266 -13.28 8.76 19.85
N PHE A 267 -12.01 9.14 19.70
CA PHE A 267 -11.60 10.14 18.71
C PHE A 267 -11.62 9.52 17.32
N LEU A 268 -11.89 10.36 16.33
CA LEU A 268 -11.73 10.01 14.92
C LEU A 268 -10.41 10.59 14.46
N TRP A 269 -9.57 9.75 13.87
CA TRP A 269 -8.32 10.21 13.28
C TRP A 269 -8.17 9.67 11.87
N ALA A 270 -7.47 10.44 11.03
CA ALA A 270 -7.19 10.10 9.65
C ALA A 270 -5.72 10.40 9.33
N LEU A 271 -5.09 9.53 8.58
CA LEU A 271 -3.80 9.77 7.92
C LEU A 271 -4.05 9.85 6.43
N ASN A 272 -3.61 10.93 5.78
CA ASN A 272 -3.67 11.04 4.33
C ASN A 272 -2.25 11.19 3.78
N LEU A 273 -1.95 10.55 2.65
CA LEU A 273 -0.72 10.85 1.93
C LEU A 273 -0.73 12.33 1.51
N GLU A 274 0.24 13.09 1.99
CA GLU A 274 0.41 14.51 1.66
C GLU A 274 1.64 14.73 0.80
N GLU A 275 2.69 13.94 0.98
CA GLU A 275 3.96 14.14 0.31
C GLU A 275 4.59 12.82 -0.11
N LEU A 276 5.18 12.83 -1.31
CA LEU A 276 6.07 11.79 -1.76
C LEU A 276 7.26 12.47 -2.42
N ASN A 277 8.48 12.21 -1.95
CA ASN A 277 9.70 12.78 -2.53
C ASN A 277 10.93 11.99 -2.07
N PHE A 278 12.11 12.40 -2.52
CA PHE A 278 13.38 11.89 -2.01
C PHE A 278 14.07 12.91 -1.13
N ALA A 279 14.63 12.44 -0.02
CA ALA A 279 15.49 13.22 0.85
C ALA A 279 16.85 12.51 0.99
N GLY A 280 17.86 13.06 0.30
CA GLY A 280 19.08 12.28 0.03
C GLY A 280 18.73 11.11 -0.90
N ASP A 281 19.17 9.91 -0.58
CA ASP A 281 18.83 8.68 -1.30
C ASP A 281 17.64 7.90 -0.69
N ASN A 282 17.00 8.48 0.33
CA ASN A 282 15.86 7.87 1.00
C ASN A 282 14.54 8.33 0.37
N LEU A 283 13.64 7.37 0.12
CA LEU A 283 12.25 7.68 -0.20
C LEU A 283 11.55 8.21 1.05
N HIS A 284 10.97 9.40 0.95
CA HIS A 284 10.20 10.03 2.01
C HIS A 284 8.72 10.04 1.64
N ILE A 285 7.92 9.46 2.53
CA ILE A 285 6.46 9.37 2.45
C ILE A 285 5.89 10.20 3.61
N GLY A 286 5.37 11.38 3.31
CA GLY A 286 4.79 12.29 4.30
C GLY A 286 3.29 12.06 4.45
N LEU A 287 2.86 11.74 5.67
CA LEU A 287 1.45 11.53 6.01
C LEU A 287 0.90 12.68 6.85
N GLY A 288 -0.15 13.33 6.36
CA GLY A 288 -0.91 14.34 7.07
C GLY A 288 -1.90 13.73 8.03
N ALA A 289 -1.74 14.00 9.33
CA ALA A 289 -2.62 13.48 10.37
C ALA A 289 -3.69 14.50 10.80
N VAL A 290 -4.96 14.07 10.79
CA VAL A 290 -6.09 14.83 11.31
C VAL A 290 -6.69 14.08 12.49
N VAL A 291 -6.88 14.76 13.62
CA VAL A 291 -7.56 14.18 14.80
C VAL A 291 -8.71 15.09 15.23
N THR A 292 -9.91 14.51 15.32
CA THR A 292 -11.15 15.19 15.68
C THR A 292 -11.86 14.52 16.85
N ASP A 293 -12.58 15.33 17.61
CA ASP A 293 -13.39 14.89 18.73
C ASP A 293 -14.88 14.95 18.36
N PRO A 294 -15.56 13.80 18.16
CA PRO A 294 -16.96 13.79 17.76
C PRO A 294 -17.94 14.27 18.84
N THR A 295 -17.47 14.53 20.07
CA THR A 295 -18.28 15.13 21.13
C THR A 295 -18.36 16.65 21.02
N ARG A 296 -17.53 17.27 20.18
CA ARG A 296 -17.45 18.73 20.03
C ARG A 296 -18.06 19.17 18.71
N ALA A 297 -18.95 20.17 18.79
CA ALA A 297 -19.63 20.74 17.64
C ALA A 297 -18.80 21.79 16.88
N ARG A 298 -17.64 22.19 17.40
CA ARG A 298 -16.74 23.17 16.78
C ARG A 298 -15.31 22.68 16.80
N ASP A 299 -14.60 22.97 15.72
CA ASP A 299 -13.16 22.74 15.65
C ASP A 299 -12.44 23.59 16.68
N VAL A 300 -11.59 22.91 17.46
CA VAL A 300 -10.73 23.56 18.43
C VAL A 300 -9.45 23.99 17.73
N ALA A 301 -9.10 25.26 17.81
CA ALA A 301 -7.85 25.76 17.28
C ALA A 301 -6.64 25.08 17.95
N PHE A 302 -5.67 24.65 17.15
CA PHE A 302 -4.43 24.05 17.63
C PHE A 302 -3.26 25.02 17.42
N PRO A 303 -2.55 25.45 18.49
CA PRO A 303 -1.47 26.44 18.35
C PRO A 303 -0.27 25.90 17.56
N ALA A 304 0.16 26.63 16.53
CA ALA A 304 1.30 26.25 15.69
C ALA A 304 2.61 26.04 16.48
N LYS A 305 2.78 26.71 17.62
CA LYS A 305 3.96 26.51 18.49
C LYS A 305 4.08 25.08 19.03
N LEU A 306 2.98 24.33 19.12
CA LEU A 306 2.93 22.96 19.64
C LEU A 306 3.22 21.90 18.58
N THR A 307 3.32 22.26 17.29
CA THR A 307 3.67 21.35 16.20
C THR A 307 5.07 21.64 15.65
N ALA A 308 5.81 20.62 15.25
CA ALA A 308 7.03 20.82 14.47
C ALA A 308 6.66 21.23 13.04
N LEU A 309 7.11 22.41 12.61
CA LEU A 309 6.80 22.96 11.27
C LEU A 309 7.91 22.75 10.25
N LYS A 310 9.08 22.26 10.70
CA LYS A 310 10.20 21.91 9.83
C LYS A 310 10.20 20.40 9.64
N TYR A 311 10.77 19.90 8.55
CA TYR A 311 11.04 18.46 8.41
C TYR A 311 12.06 17.98 9.44
N PRO A 312 12.06 16.66 9.73
CA PRO A 312 13.18 16.05 10.43
C PRO A 312 14.50 16.38 9.73
N ASN A 313 15.51 16.76 10.50
CA ASN A 313 16.85 16.95 9.94
C ASN A 313 17.50 15.58 9.73
N LEU A 314 17.43 15.06 8.51
CA LEU A 314 17.93 13.72 8.19
C LEU A 314 19.47 13.61 8.19
N GLU A 315 20.19 14.69 7.85
CA GLU A 315 21.66 14.73 7.84
C GLU A 315 22.26 14.50 9.24
N LYS A 316 21.47 14.72 10.29
CA LYS A 316 21.87 14.53 11.68
C LYS A 316 21.32 13.25 12.29
N THR A 317 20.75 12.36 11.47
CA THR A 317 20.13 11.10 11.91
C THR A 317 20.85 9.92 11.27
N GLU A 318 20.58 8.73 11.79
CA GLU A 318 21.19 7.47 11.32
C GLU A 318 20.28 6.71 10.34
N VAL A 319 19.41 7.43 9.62
CA VAL A 319 18.36 6.80 8.77
C VAL A 319 18.93 5.82 7.74
N GLU A 320 20.15 6.04 7.26
CA GLU A 320 20.84 5.18 6.28
C GLU A 320 21.22 3.79 6.85
N ASN A 321 21.20 3.61 8.17
CA ASN A 321 21.56 2.34 8.82
C ASN A 321 20.36 1.42 9.08
N TYR A 322 19.16 1.80 8.64
CA TYR A 322 17.92 1.08 8.93
C TYR A 322 17.03 1.03 7.69
N ASP A 323 16.19 -0.01 7.60
CA ASP A 323 15.34 -0.23 6.42
C ASP A 323 14.19 0.77 6.33
N ILE A 324 13.55 1.06 7.47
CA ILE A 324 12.44 2.00 7.59
C ILE A 324 12.65 2.89 8.82
N THR A 325 12.41 4.18 8.66
CA THR A 325 12.37 5.11 9.80
C THR A 325 11.03 5.84 9.85
N LEU A 326 10.35 5.75 10.98
CA LEU A 326 9.10 6.46 11.24
C LEU A 326 9.39 7.75 12.00
N ALA A 327 8.85 8.87 11.55
CA ALA A 327 9.04 10.17 12.18
C ALA A 327 7.72 10.72 12.74
N LEU A 328 7.52 10.61 14.05
CA LEU A 328 6.30 11.10 14.72
C LEU A 328 6.45 12.57 15.12
N ASN A 329 5.65 13.45 14.51
CA ASN A 329 5.63 14.87 14.83
C ASN A 329 5.02 15.11 16.23
N GLN A 330 5.66 15.94 17.07
CA GLN A 330 5.11 16.32 18.38
C GLN A 330 3.69 16.91 18.31
N GLY A 331 3.34 17.54 17.18
CA GLY A 331 2.04 18.15 16.94
C GLY A 331 0.90 17.13 17.03
N LEU A 332 1.10 15.92 16.52
CA LEU A 332 0.08 14.86 16.57
C LEU A 332 -0.23 14.47 18.01
N VAL A 333 0.82 14.18 18.80
CA VAL A 333 0.68 13.84 20.24
C VAL A 333 0.02 14.98 21.01
N ASN A 334 0.52 16.21 20.83
CA ASN A 334 -0.04 17.39 21.49
C ASN A 334 -1.49 17.68 21.11
N ARG A 335 -1.91 17.35 19.88
CA ARG A 335 -3.30 17.46 19.44
C ARG A 335 -4.20 16.45 20.17
N ILE A 336 -3.77 15.20 20.26
CA ILE A 336 -4.49 14.15 21.00
C ILE A 336 -4.63 14.51 22.48
N VAL A 337 -3.53 14.99 23.08
CA VAL A 337 -3.50 15.43 24.48
C VAL A 337 -4.39 16.65 24.70
N GLN A 338 -4.41 17.62 23.79
CA GLN A 338 -5.32 18.77 23.84
C GLN A 338 -6.78 18.31 23.91
N LEU A 339 -7.20 17.45 22.98
CA LEU A 339 -8.58 16.98 22.91
C LEU A 339 -8.98 16.18 24.17
N SER A 340 -8.07 15.40 24.73
CA SER A 340 -8.32 14.63 25.96
C SER A 340 -8.39 15.53 27.20
N SER A 341 -7.49 16.52 27.31
CA SER A 341 -7.52 17.55 28.35
C SER A 341 -8.84 18.33 28.33
N LEU A 342 -9.33 18.65 27.13
CA LEU A 342 -10.61 19.32 26.91
C LEU A 342 -11.85 18.50 27.29
N ARG A 343 -11.68 17.19 27.54
CA ARG A 343 -12.69 16.30 28.12
C ARG A 343 -12.51 16.08 29.64
N GLY A 344 -11.52 16.73 30.25
CA GLY A 344 -11.21 16.62 31.69
C GLY A 344 -10.43 15.36 32.08
N TYR A 345 -9.88 14.62 31.11
CA TYR A 345 -9.24 13.32 31.37
C TYR A 345 -7.86 13.40 32.04
N PHE A 346 -7.26 14.59 32.07
CA PHE A 346 -5.97 14.80 32.74
C PHE A 346 -6.08 15.63 34.02
N GLU A 347 -7.27 15.86 34.56
CA GLU A 347 -7.44 16.75 35.73
C GLU A 347 -6.70 16.29 37.00
N ASN A 348 -6.45 14.99 37.14
CA ASN A 348 -5.74 14.43 38.29
C ASN A 348 -4.69 13.42 37.83
N MET A 349 -3.51 13.48 38.44
CA MET A 349 -2.43 12.51 38.27
C MET A 349 -2.08 11.93 39.63
N ASP A 350 -2.12 10.60 39.73
CA ASP A 350 -1.58 9.87 40.88
C ASP A 350 -0.06 9.81 40.73
N ILE A 351 0.66 10.31 41.73
CA ILE A 351 2.13 10.35 41.71
C ILE A 351 2.79 9.26 42.55
N GLY A 352 2.00 8.29 43.03
CA GLY A 352 2.44 7.28 43.98
C GLY A 352 2.16 7.72 45.43
N ASP A 353 2.19 6.75 46.35
CA ASP A 353 1.97 6.92 47.80
C ASP A 353 0.56 7.44 48.21
N GLY A 354 -0.39 7.46 47.27
CA GLY A 354 -1.77 7.93 47.49
C GLY A 354 -1.94 9.44 47.38
N GLU A 355 -0.89 10.18 46.98
CA GLU A 355 -0.98 11.60 46.67
C GLU A 355 -1.46 11.83 45.24
N THR A 356 -2.48 12.67 45.08
CA THR A 356 -2.97 13.11 43.77
C THR A 356 -2.63 14.57 43.54
N ILE A 357 -2.04 14.83 42.38
CA ILE A 357 -1.81 16.19 41.90
C ILE A 357 -2.94 16.58 40.97
N LYS A 358 -3.56 17.73 41.25
CA LYS A 358 -4.52 18.34 40.33
C LYS A 358 -3.79 19.08 39.22
N ILE A 359 -3.96 18.63 37.98
CA ILE A 359 -3.43 19.31 36.80
C ILE A 359 -4.49 20.32 36.32
N VAL A 360 -4.08 21.57 36.18
CA VAL A 360 -4.97 22.67 35.75
C VAL A 360 -4.65 23.20 34.36
N GLY A 361 -3.49 22.84 33.80
CA GLY A 361 -3.12 23.12 32.42
C GLY A 361 -3.23 21.89 31.52
N GLN A 362 -3.15 22.12 30.21
CA GLN A 362 -2.96 21.04 29.25
C GLN A 362 -1.52 20.53 29.35
N PRO A 363 -1.28 19.21 29.49
CA PRO A 363 0.07 18.66 29.33
C PRO A 363 0.61 18.95 27.91
N ILE A 364 1.88 19.34 27.80
CA ILE A 364 2.50 19.70 26.53
C ILE A 364 3.81 18.92 26.34
N LEU A 365 3.85 18.05 25.34
CA LEU A 365 5.08 17.41 24.89
C LEU A 365 5.92 18.40 24.08
N ASN A 366 7.18 18.57 24.45
CA ASN A 366 8.15 19.39 23.76
C ASN A 366 9.37 18.59 23.34
N MET A 367 9.54 18.42 22.04
CA MET A 367 10.68 17.76 21.40
C MET A 367 11.56 18.75 20.61
N LYS A 368 11.07 19.96 20.34
CA LYS A 368 11.82 20.98 19.60
C LYS A 368 13.10 21.41 20.33
N GLY A 369 14.22 21.42 19.61
CA GLY A 369 15.54 21.77 20.15
C GLY A 369 16.06 20.79 21.20
N LYS A 370 15.44 19.60 21.30
CA LYS A 370 15.89 18.47 22.11
C LYS A 370 16.73 17.51 21.24
N GLY A 371 17.19 16.40 21.81
CA GLY A 371 18.17 15.50 21.17
C GLY A 371 19.61 15.82 21.55
N LYS A 372 20.56 14.96 21.14
CA LYS A 372 22.01 15.08 21.43
C LYS A 372 22.34 15.35 22.90
N GLY A 373 21.73 14.56 23.80
CA GLY A 373 21.91 14.65 25.25
C GLY A 373 20.93 15.57 25.98
N LYS A 374 19.99 16.23 25.28
CA LYS A 374 18.86 16.94 25.90
C LYS A 374 17.58 16.10 25.80
N PRO A 375 16.94 15.71 26.92
CA PRO A 375 15.72 14.91 26.89
C PRO A 375 14.51 15.70 26.37
N ALA A 376 13.55 14.99 25.77
CA ALA A 376 12.22 15.54 25.54
C ALA A 376 11.58 15.92 26.88
N THR A 377 10.66 16.90 26.86
CA THR A 377 9.97 17.32 28.10
C THR A 377 8.46 17.26 27.99
N LEU A 378 7.79 16.92 29.09
CA LEU A 378 6.35 17.09 29.28
C LEU A 378 6.12 18.25 30.25
N GLY A 379 5.64 19.38 29.73
CA GLY A 379 5.28 20.53 30.55
C GLY A 379 3.95 20.28 31.26
N LEU A 380 3.92 20.50 32.58
CA LEU A 380 2.74 20.37 33.44
C LEU A 380 2.50 21.66 34.22
N GLU A 381 1.22 22.01 34.40
CA GLU A 381 0.79 23.07 35.32
C GLU A 381 -0.13 22.45 36.37
N ILE A 382 0.30 22.51 37.63
CA ILE A 382 -0.38 21.89 38.75
C ILE A 382 -0.95 22.93 39.71
N GLU A 383 -2.09 22.62 40.31
CA GLU A 383 -2.68 23.40 41.39
C GLU A 383 -2.24 22.82 42.74
N TYR A 384 -1.66 23.68 43.57
CA TYR A 384 -1.18 23.29 44.89
C TYR A 384 -1.71 24.24 45.98
N THR A 385 -2.19 23.68 47.08
CA THR A 385 -2.67 24.47 48.23
C THR A 385 -1.63 24.47 49.33
N VAL A 386 -0.97 25.62 49.54
CA VAL A 386 0.02 25.76 50.62
C VAL A 386 -0.68 25.78 51.98
N THR A 387 -0.28 24.89 52.89
CA THR A 387 -0.85 24.80 54.24
C THR A 387 0.09 25.43 55.30
N GLY A 388 -0.37 25.54 56.55
CA GLY A 388 0.42 26.08 57.66
C GLY A 388 0.72 27.59 57.59
N TRP A 389 1.75 28.02 58.33
CA TRP A 389 2.14 29.44 58.44
C TRP A 389 2.61 30.05 57.11
N GLN A 390 3.06 29.22 56.17
CA GLN A 390 3.54 29.62 54.85
C GLN A 390 2.42 30.18 53.95
N LYS A 391 1.16 29.80 54.20
CA LYS A 391 -0.04 30.31 53.51
C LYS A 391 -0.13 31.85 53.53
N ILE A 392 0.41 32.49 54.57
CA ILE A 392 0.37 33.96 54.73
C ILE A 392 1.15 34.67 53.61
N PHE A 393 2.15 34.00 53.01
CA PHE A 393 3.01 34.58 51.98
C PHE A 393 2.54 34.35 50.54
N VAL A 394 1.45 33.61 50.35
CA VAL A 394 0.91 33.25 49.03
C VAL A 394 -0.59 33.51 48.92
N LYS A 395 -1.10 33.58 47.68
CA LYS A 395 -2.53 33.56 47.38
C LYS A 395 -2.90 32.15 46.92
N ASN A 396 -3.47 31.36 47.82
CA ASN A 396 -3.91 30.00 47.47
C ASN A 396 -5.19 30.00 46.61
N PRO A 397 -5.39 28.97 45.78
CA PRO A 397 -4.37 27.96 45.42
C PRO A 397 -3.29 28.58 44.51
N ILE A 398 -2.07 28.03 44.57
CA ILE A 398 -0.96 28.46 43.72
C ILE A 398 -0.82 27.54 42.52
N HIS A 399 -0.35 28.08 41.40
CA HIS A 399 -0.09 27.29 40.19
C HIS A 399 1.41 27.17 39.97
N ILE A 400 1.89 25.93 39.85
CA ILE A 400 3.30 25.62 39.66
C ILE A 400 3.46 25.00 38.27
N ASN A 401 4.33 25.60 37.46
CA ASN A 401 4.71 25.06 36.16
C ASN A 401 6.06 24.37 36.28
N PHE A 402 6.21 23.20 35.67
CA PHE A 402 7.49 22.50 35.56
C PHE A 402 7.46 21.51 34.39
N ASP A 403 8.66 21.13 33.94
CA ASP A 403 8.84 20.14 32.88
C ASP A 403 9.32 18.81 33.48
N LEU A 404 8.67 17.72 33.10
CA LEU A 404 9.19 16.37 33.30
C LEU A 404 10.16 16.03 32.17
N ASN A 405 11.34 15.50 32.49
CA ASN A 405 12.22 14.92 31.49
C ASN A 405 11.71 13.53 31.10
N LEU A 406 11.65 13.24 29.81
CA LEU A 406 11.12 11.98 29.27
C LEU A 406 12.20 11.12 28.65
N GLU A 407 12.00 9.82 28.73
CA GLU A 407 12.66 8.80 27.94
C GLU A 407 11.62 7.89 27.25
N PHE A 408 12.03 7.28 26.14
CA PHE A 408 11.19 6.41 25.32
C PHE A 408 11.86 5.04 25.19
N PRO A 409 11.74 4.16 26.20
CA PRO A 409 12.36 2.85 26.15
C PRO A 409 11.56 1.92 25.23
N ILE A 410 12.27 1.08 24.48
CA ILE A 410 11.68 -0.07 23.77
C ILE A 410 11.71 -1.27 24.73
N ASP A 411 10.56 -1.91 24.95
CA ASP A 411 10.50 -3.17 25.68
C ASP A 411 11.13 -4.29 24.83
N PRO A 412 12.21 -4.94 25.29
CA PRO A 412 12.90 -5.97 24.51
C PRO A 412 12.07 -7.24 24.28
N ARG A 413 10.97 -7.46 25.02
CA ARG A 413 10.11 -8.64 24.86
C ARG A 413 8.93 -8.38 23.95
N SER A 414 8.29 -7.22 24.11
CA SER A 414 7.06 -6.88 23.38
C SER A 414 7.29 -5.97 22.18
N GLY A 415 8.47 -5.36 22.05
CA GLY A 415 8.76 -4.36 21.03
C GLY A 415 7.96 -3.07 21.19
N LYS A 416 7.25 -2.90 22.32
CA LYS A 416 6.43 -1.70 22.58
C LYS A 416 7.31 -0.53 22.99
N ILE A 417 6.91 0.66 22.56
CA ILE A 417 7.57 1.90 22.94
C ILE A 417 6.82 2.52 24.11
N GLY A 418 7.45 2.57 25.29
CA GLY A 418 6.89 3.27 26.44
C GLY A 418 7.25 4.76 26.46
N MET A 419 6.59 5.52 27.34
CA MET A 419 6.98 6.88 27.71
C MET A 419 7.18 6.95 29.23
N LYS A 420 8.40 7.20 29.69
CA LYS A 420 8.74 7.24 31.12
C LYS A 420 9.30 8.59 31.52
N ALA A 421 8.94 9.07 32.71
CA ALA A 421 9.53 10.24 33.31
C ALA A 421 10.85 9.87 34.01
N THR A 422 11.93 10.58 33.69
CA THR A 422 13.26 10.38 34.31
C THR A 422 13.51 11.33 35.48
N GLY A 423 12.65 12.33 35.66
CA GLY A 423 12.68 13.31 36.74
C GLY A 423 12.11 14.65 36.32
N VAL A 424 12.26 15.65 37.17
CA VAL A 424 11.81 17.03 36.92
C VAL A 424 13.00 17.91 36.51
N ASP A 425 12.84 18.72 35.47
CA ASP A 425 13.80 19.79 35.16
C ASP A 425 13.64 20.93 36.19
N MET A 426 14.50 20.93 37.21
CA MET A 426 14.44 21.92 38.29
C MET A 426 14.66 23.37 37.82
N SER A 427 15.20 23.58 36.62
CA SER A 427 15.38 24.91 36.04
C SER A 427 14.08 25.53 35.53
N THR A 428 13.10 24.69 35.15
CA THR A 428 11.80 25.13 34.61
C THR A 428 10.75 25.36 35.69
N VAL A 429 10.98 24.90 36.92
CA VAL A 429 10.07 25.09 38.05
C VAL A 429 9.81 26.58 38.29
N PHE A 430 8.57 26.98 38.04
CA PHE A 430 8.15 28.37 38.06
C PHE A 430 6.82 28.58 38.78
N LEU A 431 6.82 29.55 39.68
CA LEU A 431 5.62 30.12 40.32
C LEU A 431 5.50 31.59 39.92
N ASP A 432 4.35 31.92 39.31
CA ASP A 432 4.02 33.29 38.92
C ASP A 432 3.92 34.21 40.15
N LYS A 433 4.46 35.42 40.01
CA LYS A 433 4.46 36.46 41.04
C LYS A 433 3.04 36.82 41.48
N LYS A 434 2.02 36.66 40.63
CA LYS A 434 0.62 36.97 40.99
C LYS A 434 0.12 36.18 42.22
N TYR A 435 0.69 34.99 42.46
CA TYR A 435 0.38 34.13 43.60
C TYR A 435 1.22 34.42 44.84
N ILE A 436 2.16 35.37 44.79
CA ILE A 436 3.09 35.66 45.89
C ILE A 436 2.69 36.98 46.54
N ARG A 437 2.49 36.99 47.87
CA ARG A 437 2.18 38.19 48.67
C ARG A 437 3.44 38.88 49.18
N ALA A 438 4.41 38.12 49.69
CA ALA A 438 5.68 38.63 50.22
C ALA A 438 6.79 37.56 50.15
N PHE A 439 8.06 37.97 50.34
CA PHE A 439 9.23 37.08 50.37
C PHE A 439 9.37 36.15 49.14
N SER A 440 9.24 36.70 47.94
CA SER A 440 9.24 35.95 46.67
C SER A 440 10.40 34.97 46.50
N GLY A 441 11.61 35.36 46.91
CA GLY A 441 12.77 34.47 46.86
C GLY A 441 12.63 33.24 47.76
N LYS A 442 12.06 33.39 48.96
CA LYS A 442 11.85 32.30 49.91
C LYS A 442 10.71 31.38 49.46
N VAL A 443 9.61 31.96 48.96
CA VAL A 443 8.48 31.19 48.40
C VAL A 443 8.92 30.35 47.21
N ARG A 444 9.64 30.93 46.23
CA ARG A 444 10.13 30.19 45.06
C ARG A 444 11.14 29.09 45.44
N LYS A 445 12.02 29.35 46.41
CA LYS A 445 12.93 28.32 46.94
C LYS A 445 12.17 27.17 47.60
N SER A 446 11.12 27.47 48.37
CA SER A 446 10.29 26.45 49.01
C SER A 446 9.54 25.58 48.01
N VAL A 447 8.98 26.19 46.95
CA VAL A 447 8.32 25.45 45.85
C VAL A 447 9.32 24.53 45.14
N ARG A 448 10.53 25.02 44.85
CA ARG A 448 11.59 24.18 44.27
C ARG A 448 12.01 23.04 45.19
N ALA A 449 12.06 23.26 46.51
CA ALA A 449 12.37 22.20 47.46
C ALA A 449 11.28 21.12 47.43
N GLN A 450 10.00 21.50 47.47
CA GLN A 450 8.90 20.53 47.39
C GLN A 450 8.91 19.71 46.09
N ILE A 451 9.09 20.36 44.94
CA ILE A 451 9.19 19.64 43.66
C ILE A 451 10.44 18.74 43.61
N SER A 452 11.53 19.15 44.27
CA SER A 452 12.74 18.33 44.42
C SER A 452 12.46 17.08 45.25
N ASP A 453 11.68 17.20 46.33
CA ASP A 453 11.31 16.07 47.19
C ASP A 453 10.45 15.05 46.41
N MET A 454 9.63 15.53 45.48
CA MET A 454 8.79 14.69 44.59
C MET A 454 9.57 14.00 43.46
N GLN A 455 10.85 14.35 43.21
CA GLN A 455 11.63 13.73 42.14
C GLN A 455 11.77 12.22 42.30
N GLY A 456 11.83 11.72 43.54
CA GLY A 456 11.94 10.30 43.83
C GLY A 456 10.77 9.50 43.26
N SER A 457 9.54 9.99 43.50
CA SER A 457 8.30 9.33 43.06
C SER A 457 8.03 9.52 41.56
N ILE A 458 8.50 10.62 40.98
CA ILE A 458 8.37 10.91 39.54
C ILE A 458 9.34 10.08 38.69
N LYS A 459 10.52 9.75 39.23
CA LYS A 459 11.54 9.01 38.48
C LYS A 459 11.10 7.57 38.23
N GLY A 460 11.02 7.19 36.96
CA GLY A 460 10.56 5.89 36.51
C GLY A 460 9.04 5.79 36.36
N MET A 461 8.30 6.88 36.62
CA MET A 461 6.86 6.93 36.41
C MET A 461 6.53 6.69 34.93
N GLU A 462 5.64 5.73 34.69
CA GLU A 462 5.13 5.44 33.36
C GLU A 462 4.03 6.44 33.02
N ILE A 463 4.25 7.23 31.98
CA ILE A 463 3.30 8.23 31.47
C ILE A 463 2.37 7.58 30.44
N ALA A 464 2.93 6.71 29.61
CA ALA A 464 2.19 5.87 28.67
C ALA A 464 2.92 4.53 28.54
N ASP A 465 2.14 3.46 28.52
CA ASP A 465 2.56 2.07 28.32
C ASP A 465 2.93 1.80 26.86
N GLU A 466 2.23 2.42 25.91
CA GLU A 466 2.47 2.21 24.48
C GLU A 466 2.23 3.47 23.63
N ILE A 467 3.26 3.88 22.89
CA ILE A 467 3.12 4.78 21.74
C ILE A 467 2.68 3.92 20.55
N PRO A 468 1.54 4.23 19.90
CA PRO A 468 1.00 3.41 18.82
C PRO A 468 1.90 3.54 17.59
N VAL A 469 2.71 2.51 17.36
CA VAL A 469 3.60 2.38 16.22
C VAL A 469 3.31 1.03 15.59
N PRO A 470 3.07 0.97 14.27
CA PRO A 470 2.72 -0.29 13.62
C PRO A 470 3.76 -1.38 13.88
N SER A 471 3.29 -2.62 14.01
CA SER A 471 4.12 -3.82 14.08
C SER A 471 4.50 -4.33 12.69
N ASP A 472 3.75 -3.95 11.67
CA ASP A 472 3.98 -4.32 10.28
C ASP A 472 3.61 -3.17 9.32
N LEU A 473 4.16 -3.21 8.11
CA LEU A 473 3.76 -2.34 7.00
C LEU A 473 3.47 -3.21 5.78
N GLY A 474 2.20 -3.37 5.44
CA GLY A 474 1.78 -4.17 4.29
C GLY A 474 2.11 -5.66 4.42
N GLY A 475 2.09 -6.19 5.65
CA GLY A 475 2.49 -7.57 5.95
C GLY A 475 4.00 -7.78 6.17
N ILE A 476 4.82 -6.74 6.03
CA ILE A 476 6.25 -6.80 6.39
C ILE A 476 6.40 -6.48 7.87
N LEU A 477 6.83 -7.46 8.66
CA LEU A 477 7.06 -7.30 10.10
C LEU A 477 8.24 -6.35 10.37
N LEU A 478 8.05 -5.44 11.33
CA LEU A 478 9.02 -4.41 11.71
C LEU A 478 9.64 -4.71 13.07
N ASP A 479 10.96 -4.82 13.11
CA ASP A 479 11.73 -4.86 14.36
C ASP A 479 12.24 -3.47 14.74
N LYS A 480 11.81 -2.97 15.90
CA LYS A 480 12.14 -1.62 16.38
C LYS A 480 13.49 -1.65 17.06
N LYS A 481 14.48 -0.97 16.47
CA LYS A 481 15.87 -1.01 16.92
C LYS A 481 16.24 0.14 17.85
N LYS A 482 15.78 1.36 17.52
CA LYS A 482 16.23 2.58 18.22
C LYS A 482 15.16 3.67 18.17
N ILE A 483 15.18 4.52 19.20
CA ILE A 483 14.40 5.77 19.22
C ILE A 483 15.33 6.95 19.46
N GLU A 484 15.10 8.04 18.73
CA GLU A 484 15.84 9.29 18.89
C GLU A 484 14.91 10.49 18.78
N ILE A 485 15.23 11.57 19.48
CA ILE A 485 14.54 12.85 19.32
C ILE A 485 15.33 13.74 18.36
N ASN A 486 14.72 14.04 17.22
CA ASN A 486 15.27 14.98 16.24
C ASN A 486 15.07 16.42 16.71
N ASP A 487 16.07 17.28 16.47
CA ASP A 487 16.08 18.68 16.93
C ASP A 487 14.96 19.53 16.32
N ALA A 488 14.36 19.11 15.20
CA ALA A 488 13.19 19.75 14.61
C ALA A 488 11.88 19.50 15.39
N GLY A 489 11.85 18.53 16.31
CA GLY A 489 10.68 18.20 17.14
C GLY A 489 9.95 16.93 16.71
N TYR A 490 10.68 15.91 16.27
CA TYR A 490 10.15 14.59 15.91
C TYR A 490 10.74 13.51 16.81
N MET A 491 9.95 12.47 17.05
CA MET A 491 10.45 11.19 17.54
C MET A 491 10.73 10.30 16.33
N MET A 492 12.01 10.02 16.10
CA MET A 492 12.49 9.11 15.08
C MET A 492 12.49 7.69 15.67
N ILE A 493 11.82 6.76 15.01
CA ILE A 493 11.76 5.35 15.38
C ILE A 493 12.39 4.58 14.23
N TYR A 494 13.56 4.01 14.48
CA TYR A 494 14.34 3.29 13.50
C TYR A 494 13.99 1.81 13.56
N THR A 495 13.66 1.23 12.41
CA THR A 495 13.15 -0.13 12.28
C THR A 495 13.85 -0.86 11.14
N ASN A 496 14.09 -2.15 11.33
CA ASN A 496 14.52 -3.04 10.26
C ASN A 496 13.41 -4.03 9.95
N TYR A 497 13.47 -4.60 8.74
CA TYR A 497 12.67 -5.77 8.43
C TYR A 497 13.09 -6.92 9.33
N LEU A 498 12.11 -7.64 9.84
CA LEU A 498 12.36 -8.88 10.56
C LEU A 498 12.67 -9.93 9.49
N GLU A 499 13.94 -10.29 9.31
CA GLU A 499 14.32 -11.44 8.48
C GLU A 499 13.65 -12.68 9.07
N LEU A 500 12.81 -13.36 8.28
CA LEU A 500 12.10 -14.57 8.67
C LEU A 500 12.98 -15.82 8.58
#